data_AF-C5L5L9-F1
#
_entry.id   AF-C5L5L9-F1
#
_cell.length_a   1.000
_cell.length_b   1.000
_cell.length_c   1.000
_cell.angle_alpha   90.00
_cell.angle_beta   90.00
_cell.angle_gamma   90.00
#
_symmetry.space_group_name_H-M   'P 1'
#
loop_
_entity.id
_entity.type
_entity.pdbx_description
1 polymer ?
#
loop_
_entity_poly.entity_id
_entity_poly.type
_entity_poly.pdbx_seq_one_letter_code
_entity_poly.pdbx_strand_id
1 'polypeptide(L)'
;YHHFCTAAKRIDDIFAQMGGQRTVAIGLGNDQDEDKYETAFEDWMPSYWKSVNAPEPVDDGSIPDSQFEVRELDSDEVVVAPYERIMPPQTIQLGLKKNDRLTPSDYERDIRHLRFELEDGQDLPYLLGDVLNIHPMNEAGRVSAFLQSYGLNPSEMVKITPVSENIDARKRAASLRPRTISQLFEESLDIFGRPNRAFYKTLSKFAEDPKEKAELALIGNPDDTKGRDMYTKLAGETVTFADILNKYTSARPSLDQLITLIPCTKPRLYSIASSPRFVGPKAIELAVVIVNWTTASGVRRT
;
A
#
# COMPACT_ATOMS: atom_id res chain seq x y z
N TYR A 1 20.46 4.03 -7.89
CA TYR A 1 20.38 3.85 -9.36
C TYR A 1 21.49 4.65 -10.04
N HIS A 2 22.05 4.18 -11.15
CA HIS A 2 23.09 4.92 -11.89
C HIS A 2 22.55 6.23 -12.51
N HIS A 3 21.28 6.23 -12.92
CA HIS A 3 20.59 7.39 -13.51
C HIS A 3 19.57 7.98 -12.53
N PHE A 4 20.03 8.79 -11.58
CA PHE A 4 19.16 9.40 -10.56
C PHE A 4 18.26 10.50 -11.14
N CYS A 5 16.93 10.30 -11.04
CA CYS A 5 15.88 11.21 -11.51
C CYS A 5 16.01 11.70 -12.97
N THR A 6 16.66 10.93 -13.84
CA THR A 6 16.94 11.35 -15.24
C THR A 6 15.67 11.62 -16.04
N ALA A 7 14.57 10.87 -15.81
CA ALA A 7 13.30 11.12 -16.49
C ALA A 7 12.74 12.52 -16.17
N ALA A 8 12.69 12.88 -14.89
CA ALA A 8 12.20 14.19 -14.45
C ALA A 8 13.09 15.33 -14.96
N LYS A 9 14.43 15.17 -14.87
CA LYS A 9 15.40 16.13 -15.41
C LYS A 9 15.22 16.34 -16.92
N ARG A 10 15.03 15.26 -17.67
CA ARG A 10 14.80 15.32 -19.12
C ARG A 10 13.50 16.04 -19.48
N ILE A 11 12.42 15.81 -18.73
CA ILE A 11 11.15 16.52 -18.95
C ILE A 11 11.32 18.02 -18.70
N ASP A 12 11.97 18.38 -17.60
CA ASP A 12 12.27 19.77 -17.24
C ASP A 12 13.15 20.46 -18.31
N ASP A 13 14.18 19.77 -18.82
CA ASP A 13 15.01 20.24 -19.94
C ASP A 13 14.19 20.44 -21.23
N ILE A 14 13.28 19.53 -21.55
CA ILE A 14 12.40 19.64 -22.73
C ILE A 14 11.48 20.86 -22.61
N PHE A 15 10.87 21.08 -21.44
CA PHE A 15 10.04 22.28 -21.23
C PHE A 15 10.85 23.56 -21.43
N ALA A 16 12.06 23.63 -20.89
CA ALA A 16 12.94 24.78 -21.08
C ALA A 16 13.30 24.99 -22.56
N GLN A 17 13.62 23.92 -23.30
CA GLN A 17 13.93 23.99 -24.74
C GLN A 17 12.73 24.44 -25.58
N MET A 18 11.51 24.12 -25.16
CA MET A 18 10.27 24.56 -25.82
C MET A 18 9.85 25.97 -25.43
N GLY A 19 10.67 26.71 -24.68
CA GLY A 19 10.39 28.09 -24.25
C GLY A 19 9.56 28.19 -22.97
N GLY A 20 9.35 27.07 -22.26
CA GLY A 20 8.74 27.07 -20.94
C GLY A 20 9.62 27.78 -19.91
N GLN A 21 9.00 28.57 -19.05
CA GLN A 21 9.68 29.26 -17.96
C GLN A 21 9.46 28.50 -16.65
N ARG A 22 10.57 28.07 -16.02
CA ARG A 22 10.53 27.40 -14.73
C ARG A 22 10.16 28.40 -13.63
N THR A 23 9.11 28.11 -12.86
CA THR A 23 8.65 28.93 -11.73
C THR A 23 9.28 28.52 -10.40
N VAL A 24 9.61 27.24 -10.24
CA VAL A 24 10.26 26.66 -9.06
C VAL A 24 11.30 25.63 -9.49
N ALA A 25 12.40 25.48 -8.74
CA ALA A 25 13.41 24.46 -9.01
C ALA A 25 12.81 23.04 -8.98
N ILE A 26 13.39 22.09 -9.71
CA ILE A 26 12.94 20.69 -9.72
C ILE A 26 13.15 20.04 -8.35
N GLY A 27 12.11 19.38 -7.82
CA GLY A 27 12.21 18.50 -6.65
C GLY A 27 12.73 17.12 -7.05
N LEU A 28 13.74 16.60 -6.33
CA LEU A 28 14.38 15.32 -6.62
C LEU A 28 14.17 14.33 -5.46
N GLY A 29 13.05 13.62 -5.48
CA GLY A 29 12.76 12.57 -4.49
C GLY A 29 13.71 11.39 -4.54
N ASN A 30 14.10 10.89 -3.37
CA ASN A 30 14.97 9.73 -3.22
C ASN A 30 14.30 8.65 -2.36
N ASP A 31 14.02 7.49 -2.97
CA ASP A 31 13.41 6.35 -2.27
C ASP A 31 14.31 5.72 -1.18
N GLN A 32 15.56 6.14 -1.05
CA GLN A 32 16.47 5.75 0.03
C GLN A 32 16.36 6.62 1.28
N ASP A 33 15.66 7.75 1.21
CA ASP A 33 15.45 8.62 2.37
C ASP A 33 14.47 7.98 3.37
N GLU A 34 14.41 8.53 4.59
CA GLU A 34 13.62 7.96 5.69
C GLU A 34 12.15 7.76 5.32
N ASP A 35 11.53 8.77 4.69
CA ASP A 35 10.16 8.74 4.17
C ASP A 35 10.13 8.66 2.64
N LYS A 36 11.19 8.10 2.04
CA LYS A 36 11.34 7.93 0.59
C LYS A 36 11.21 9.26 -0.16
N TYR A 37 10.63 9.27 -1.35
CA TYR A 37 10.38 10.48 -2.12
C TYR A 37 9.57 11.55 -1.38
N GLU A 38 8.78 11.20 -0.36
CA GLU A 38 7.97 12.17 0.39
C GLU A 38 8.86 13.16 1.15
N THR A 39 10.06 12.76 1.57
CA THR A 39 11.03 13.66 2.24
C THR A 39 11.35 14.87 1.36
N ALA A 40 11.80 14.65 0.12
CA ALA A 40 12.09 15.77 -0.78
C ALA A 40 10.83 16.48 -1.29
N PHE A 41 9.66 15.81 -1.27
CA PHE A 41 8.40 16.42 -1.67
C PHE A 41 7.94 17.46 -0.64
N GLU A 42 7.97 17.12 0.65
CA GLU A 42 7.64 18.03 1.74
C GLU A 42 8.60 19.23 1.77
N ASP A 43 9.91 19.01 1.57
CA ASP A 43 10.90 20.09 1.48
C ASP A 43 10.66 21.03 0.28
N TRP A 44 10.13 20.48 -0.82
CA TRP A 44 9.90 21.22 -2.07
C TRP A 44 8.60 22.03 -2.05
N MET A 45 7.58 21.55 -1.33
CA MET A 45 6.21 22.07 -1.37
C MET A 45 6.09 23.56 -0.95
N PRO A 46 6.76 24.07 0.10
CA PRO A 46 6.74 25.50 0.44
C PRO A 46 7.23 26.40 -0.71
N SER A 47 8.28 25.95 -1.42
CA SER A 47 8.81 26.67 -2.57
C SER A 47 7.82 26.69 -3.74
N TYR A 48 7.11 25.57 -3.95
CA TYR A 48 6.05 25.49 -4.96
C TYR A 48 4.92 26.46 -4.66
N TRP A 49 4.34 26.46 -3.45
CA TRP A 49 3.23 27.34 -3.07
C TRP A 49 3.59 28.82 -3.22
N LYS A 50 4.79 29.20 -2.77
CA LYS A 50 5.33 30.55 -2.98
C LYS A 50 5.44 30.91 -4.47
N SER A 51 5.85 29.97 -5.32
CA SER A 51 6.01 30.22 -6.76
C SER A 51 4.68 30.46 -7.49
N VAL A 52 3.59 29.85 -7.02
CA VAL A 52 2.24 30.01 -7.60
C VAL A 52 1.40 31.08 -6.90
N ASN A 53 1.99 31.80 -5.93
CA ASN A 53 1.32 32.82 -5.12
C ASN A 53 0.01 32.31 -4.46
N ALA A 54 0.03 31.05 -4.00
CA ALA A 54 -1.07 30.45 -3.25
C ALA A 54 -0.65 30.24 -1.79
N PRO A 55 -1.58 30.39 -0.83
CA PRO A 55 -1.30 30.07 0.56
C PRO A 55 -1.02 28.57 0.70
N GLU A 56 -0.08 28.22 1.57
CA GLU A 56 0.12 26.82 1.97
C GLU A 56 -1.14 26.32 2.67
N PRO A 57 -1.56 25.06 2.42
CA PRO A 57 -2.66 24.45 3.17
C PRO A 57 -2.34 24.47 4.67
N VAL A 58 -3.20 25.13 5.46
CA VAL A 58 -3.07 25.12 6.91
C VAL A 58 -3.72 23.87 7.45
N ASP A 59 -2.98 23.08 8.22
CA ASP A 59 -3.56 22.02 9.02
C ASP A 59 -4.28 22.64 10.22
N ASP A 60 -5.60 22.71 10.15
CA ASP A 60 -6.47 23.23 11.20
C ASP A 60 -6.66 22.26 12.37
N GLY A 61 -6.00 21.09 12.33
CA GLY A 61 -6.09 20.04 13.33
C GLY A 61 -7.37 19.23 13.26
N SER A 62 -8.24 19.47 12.27
CA SER A 62 -9.46 18.71 12.05
C SER A 62 -9.17 17.34 11.45
N ILE A 63 -10.05 16.37 11.78
CA ILE A 63 -10.05 15.05 11.15
C ILE A 63 -10.40 15.25 9.66
N PRO A 64 -9.58 14.76 8.72
CA PRO A 64 -9.90 14.87 7.30
C PRO A 64 -11.21 14.15 6.96
N ASP A 65 -11.93 14.68 5.98
CA ASP A 65 -13.10 14.01 5.43
C ASP A 65 -12.72 12.64 4.88
N SER A 66 -13.58 11.66 5.13
CA SER A 66 -13.41 10.32 4.54
C SER A 66 -13.61 10.38 3.03
N GLN A 67 -12.84 9.58 2.30
CA GLN A 67 -13.05 9.38 0.87
C GLN A 67 -14.23 8.45 0.56
N PHE A 68 -14.79 7.81 1.58
CA PHE A 68 -15.85 6.81 1.47
C PHE A 68 -16.96 7.02 2.48
N GLU A 69 -18.18 6.72 2.09
CA GLU A 69 -19.27 6.38 3.00
C GLU A 69 -19.37 4.86 3.12
N VAL A 70 -19.65 4.37 4.33
CA VAL A 70 -19.83 2.94 4.62
C VAL A 70 -21.24 2.71 5.11
N ARG A 71 -21.95 1.79 4.49
CA ARG A 71 -23.29 1.35 4.90
C ARG A 71 -23.27 -0.14 5.25
N GLU A 72 -23.66 -0.45 6.48
CA GLU A 72 -23.92 -1.81 6.93
C GLU A 72 -25.15 -2.37 6.22
N LEU A 73 -25.14 -3.66 5.89
CA LEU A 73 -26.23 -4.32 5.17
C LEU A 73 -26.98 -5.26 6.10
N ASP A 74 -28.31 -5.14 6.12
CA ASP A 74 -29.19 -6.03 6.86
C ASP A 74 -29.28 -7.42 6.22
N SER A 75 -29.68 -8.43 7.00
CA SER A 75 -29.72 -9.84 6.58
C SER A 75 -30.48 -10.09 5.27
N ASP A 76 -31.49 -9.28 4.97
CA ASP A 76 -32.33 -9.40 3.77
C ASP A 76 -31.65 -8.79 2.52
N GLU A 77 -30.72 -7.84 2.70
CA GLU A 77 -29.89 -7.27 1.62
C GLU A 77 -28.61 -8.08 1.40
N VAL A 78 -28.22 -8.87 2.40
CA VAL A 78 -27.06 -9.78 2.36
C VAL A 78 -27.27 -10.94 1.38
N VAL A 79 -28.46 -11.09 0.79
CA VAL A 79 -28.83 -12.18 -0.16
C VAL A 79 -27.78 -12.32 -1.28
N VAL A 80 -26.81 -13.16 -0.94
CA VAL A 80 -25.72 -13.81 -1.64
C VAL A 80 -25.19 -13.03 -2.85
N ALA A 81 -24.47 -11.93 -2.60
CA ALA A 81 -23.40 -11.57 -3.52
C ALA A 81 -22.36 -12.71 -3.42
N PRO A 82 -22.20 -13.58 -4.45
CA PRO A 82 -21.21 -14.64 -4.38
C PRO A 82 -19.83 -14.00 -4.14
N TYR A 83 -18.98 -14.66 -3.37
CA TYR A 83 -17.61 -14.21 -3.19
C TYR A 83 -16.98 -14.01 -4.57
N GLU A 84 -16.51 -12.79 -4.79
CA GLU A 84 -15.82 -12.40 -6.01
C GLU A 84 -14.63 -11.57 -5.56
N ARG A 85 -13.44 -11.99 -5.98
CA ARG A 85 -12.20 -11.30 -5.62
C ARG A 85 -12.21 -9.85 -6.11
N ILE A 86 -11.71 -8.95 -5.27
CA ILE A 86 -11.46 -7.56 -5.65
C ILE A 86 -10.23 -7.53 -6.54
N MET A 87 -10.47 -7.49 -7.85
CA MET A 87 -9.43 -7.46 -8.86
C MET A 87 -9.14 -6.00 -9.27
N PRO A 88 -7.88 -5.55 -9.27
CA PRO A 88 -7.52 -4.28 -9.91
C PRO A 88 -7.89 -4.30 -11.40
N PRO A 89 -8.20 -3.14 -12.01
CA PRO A 89 -8.45 -3.08 -13.45
C PRO A 89 -7.30 -3.67 -14.26
N GLN A 90 -7.62 -4.29 -15.39
CA GLN A 90 -6.64 -4.87 -16.33
C GLN A 90 -5.78 -6.00 -15.74
N THR A 91 -6.29 -6.69 -14.72
CA THR A 91 -5.66 -7.90 -14.18
C THR A 91 -6.42 -9.16 -14.60
N ILE A 92 -5.71 -10.27 -14.68
CA ILE A 92 -6.24 -11.59 -14.99
C ILE A 92 -5.89 -12.55 -13.86
N GLN A 93 -6.75 -13.54 -13.62
CA GLN A 93 -6.46 -14.60 -12.66
C GLN A 93 -5.65 -15.70 -13.35
N LEU A 94 -4.54 -16.09 -12.72
CA LEU A 94 -3.70 -17.19 -13.15
C LEU A 94 -3.75 -18.33 -12.14
N GLY A 95 -3.97 -19.55 -12.62
CA GLY A 95 -3.96 -20.74 -11.78
C GLY A 95 -2.53 -21.15 -11.44
N LEU A 96 -2.19 -21.25 -10.16
CA LEU A 96 -0.91 -21.83 -9.73
C LEU A 96 -0.95 -23.35 -9.95
N LYS A 97 -0.08 -23.85 -10.83
CA LYS A 97 0.04 -25.27 -11.18
C LYS A 97 1.21 -25.97 -10.49
N LYS A 98 2.24 -25.21 -10.10
CA LYS A 98 3.45 -25.75 -9.47
C LYS A 98 3.97 -24.79 -8.40
N ASN A 99 4.42 -25.33 -7.27
CA ASN A 99 5.11 -24.60 -6.21
C ASN A 99 6.14 -25.51 -5.54
N ASP A 100 7.31 -25.62 -6.17
CA ASP A 100 8.37 -26.52 -5.72
C ASP A 100 9.49 -25.74 -5.07
N ARG A 101 10.04 -26.26 -3.97
CA ARG A 101 11.27 -25.72 -3.39
C ARG A 101 12.46 -26.15 -4.24
N LEU A 102 13.22 -25.17 -4.74
CA LEU A 102 14.45 -25.36 -5.51
C LEU A 102 15.68 -25.62 -4.64
N THR A 103 15.58 -25.28 -3.36
CA THR A 103 16.68 -25.38 -2.39
C THR A 103 16.49 -26.56 -1.44
N PRO A 104 17.57 -27.17 -0.95
CA PRO A 104 17.51 -28.15 0.14
C PRO A 104 16.79 -27.59 1.37
N SER A 105 16.18 -28.48 2.18
CA SER A 105 15.38 -28.07 3.35
C SER A 105 16.18 -27.37 4.45
N ASP A 106 17.47 -27.71 4.56
CA ASP A 106 18.46 -27.18 5.50
C ASP A 106 19.11 -25.86 5.04
N TYR A 107 18.89 -25.43 3.80
CA TYR A 107 19.33 -24.13 3.33
C TYR A 107 18.44 -23.01 3.87
N GLU A 108 19.05 -21.90 4.30
CA GLU A 108 18.35 -20.83 5.01
C GLU A 108 17.30 -20.10 4.15
N ARG A 109 17.54 -19.97 2.84
CA ARG A 109 16.65 -19.25 1.92
C ARG A 109 15.74 -20.24 1.20
N ASP A 110 14.44 -20.08 1.40
CA ASP A 110 13.44 -20.85 0.68
C ASP A 110 13.21 -20.25 -0.71
N ILE A 111 13.87 -20.82 -1.72
CA ILE A 111 13.67 -20.44 -3.14
C ILE A 111 12.65 -21.38 -3.76
N ARG A 112 11.59 -20.83 -4.36
CA ARG A 112 10.48 -21.54 -4.99
C ARG A 112 10.48 -21.37 -6.51
N HIS A 113 10.21 -22.46 -7.21
CA HIS A 113 9.76 -22.47 -8.60
C HIS A 113 8.24 -22.49 -8.62
N LEU A 114 7.66 -21.39 -9.11
CA LEU A 114 6.23 -21.26 -9.31
C LEU A 114 5.91 -21.38 -10.80
N ARG A 115 4.87 -22.15 -11.15
CA ARG A 115 4.32 -22.18 -12.51
C ARG A 115 2.87 -21.78 -12.47
N PHE A 116 2.53 -20.79 -13.28
CA PHE A 116 1.18 -20.29 -13.47
C PHE A 116 0.71 -20.63 -14.88
N GLU A 117 -0.56 -20.99 -15.01
CA GLU A 117 -1.18 -21.25 -16.31
C GLU A 117 -2.54 -20.58 -16.42
N LEU A 118 -2.84 -20.04 -17.61
CA LEU A 118 -4.18 -19.60 -17.99
C LEU A 118 -5.11 -20.79 -18.22
N GLU A 119 -6.41 -20.54 -18.05
CA GLU A 119 -7.45 -21.46 -18.51
C GLU A 119 -7.55 -21.47 -20.05
N ASP A 120 -8.24 -22.48 -20.59
CA ASP A 120 -8.31 -22.68 -22.04
C ASP A 120 -8.98 -21.51 -22.79
N GLY A 121 -8.38 -21.12 -23.92
CA GLY A 121 -8.94 -20.13 -24.84
C GLY A 121 -8.20 -18.78 -24.92
N GLN A 122 -7.12 -18.59 -24.14
CA GLN A 122 -6.32 -17.36 -24.15
C GLN A 122 -4.82 -17.65 -24.11
N ASP A 123 -4.03 -16.86 -24.84
CA ASP A 123 -2.57 -16.86 -24.79
C ASP A 123 -2.08 -15.73 -23.86
N LEU A 124 -0.97 -15.95 -23.16
CA LEU A 124 -0.24 -14.94 -22.39
C LEU A 124 0.83 -14.30 -23.27
N PRO A 125 0.61 -13.09 -23.81
CA PRO A 125 1.64 -12.41 -24.56
C PRO A 125 2.70 -11.88 -23.59
N TYR A 126 3.88 -12.48 -23.61
CA TYR A 126 5.08 -11.95 -22.95
C TYR A 126 6.34 -12.28 -23.73
N LEU A 127 7.37 -11.47 -23.54
CA LEU A 127 8.72 -11.65 -24.08
C LEU A 127 9.70 -12.06 -22.98
N LEU A 128 10.82 -12.64 -23.40
CA LEU A 128 11.94 -12.89 -22.50
C LEU A 128 12.43 -11.57 -21.90
N GLY A 129 12.53 -11.53 -20.57
CA GLY A 129 12.91 -10.33 -19.83
C GLY A 129 11.73 -9.51 -19.30
N ASP A 130 10.49 -9.85 -19.68
CA ASP A 130 9.30 -9.22 -19.10
C ASP A 130 9.13 -9.56 -17.62
N VAL A 131 8.29 -8.77 -16.97
CA VAL A 131 8.04 -8.82 -15.52
C VAL A 131 6.56 -9.13 -15.30
N LEU A 132 6.28 -10.08 -14.41
CA LEU A 132 4.94 -10.37 -13.94
C LEU A 132 4.62 -9.55 -12.69
N ASN A 133 3.52 -8.79 -12.75
CA ASN A 133 2.96 -8.08 -11.60
C ASN A 133 1.95 -8.98 -10.87
N ILE A 134 2.30 -9.41 -9.65
CA ILE A 134 1.40 -10.20 -8.81
C ILE A 134 0.80 -9.30 -7.73
N HIS A 135 -0.53 -9.32 -7.62
CA HIS A 135 -1.25 -8.64 -6.54
C HIS A 135 -1.45 -9.61 -5.37
N PRO A 136 -0.73 -9.43 -4.24
CA PRO A 136 -0.87 -10.33 -3.10
C PRO A 136 -2.12 -9.99 -2.28
N MET A 137 -2.49 -10.94 -1.43
CA MET A 137 -3.52 -10.81 -0.41
C MET A 137 -2.86 -10.92 0.97
N ASN A 138 -3.40 -10.22 1.96
CA ASN A 138 -3.01 -10.43 3.34
C ASN A 138 -3.51 -11.80 3.83
N GLU A 139 -2.82 -12.35 4.83
CA GLU A 139 -3.22 -13.60 5.46
C GLU A 139 -4.53 -13.41 6.25
N ALA A 140 -5.57 -14.18 5.89
CA ALA A 140 -6.90 -14.09 6.50
C ALA A 140 -6.86 -14.21 8.04
N GLY A 141 -6.02 -15.10 8.59
CA GLY A 141 -5.86 -15.26 10.04
C GLY A 141 -5.34 -13.99 10.72
N ARG A 142 -4.34 -13.33 10.12
CA ARG A 142 -3.77 -12.07 10.65
C ARG A 142 -4.77 -10.93 10.53
N VAL A 143 -5.50 -10.84 9.41
CA VAL A 143 -6.56 -9.82 9.22
C VAL A 143 -7.67 -10.02 10.24
N SER A 144 -8.18 -11.23 10.40
CA SER A 144 -9.24 -11.54 11.36
C SER A 144 -8.82 -11.20 12.81
N ALA A 145 -7.59 -11.55 13.20
CA ALA A 145 -7.05 -11.20 14.51
C ALA A 145 -6.98 -9.67 14.73
N PHE A 146 -6.52 -8.92 13.74
CA PHE A 146 -6.49 -7.45 13.80
C PHE A 146 -7.90 -6.86 13.90
N LEU A 147 -8.84 -7.30 13.05
CA LEU A 147 -10.20 -6.77 13.05
C LEU A 147 -10.90 -7.02 14.39
N GLN A 148 -10.76 -8.23 14.95
CA GLN A 148 -11.29 -8.55 16.28
C GLN A 148 -10.66 -7.69 17.37
N SER A 149 -9.34 -7.49 17.37
CA SER A 149 -8.68 -6.61 18.35
C SER A 149 -9.06 -5.14 18.17
N TYR A 150 -9.43 -4.75 16.95
CA TYR A 150 -9.89 -3.41 16.63
C TYR A 150 -11.37 -3.17 16.98
N GLY A 151 -12.14 -4.25 17.17
CA GLY A 151 -13.59 -4.17 17.46
C GLY A 151 -14.49 -4.19 16.22
N LEU A 152 -13.98 -4.63 15.07
CA LEU A 152 -14.75 -4.80 13.83
C LEU A 152 -15.06 -6.28 13.61
N ASN A 153 -16.26 -6.58 13.13
CA ASN A 153 -16.67 -7.95 12.82
C ASN A 153 -16.18 -8.35 11.41
N PRO A 154 -15.27 -9.33 11.26
CA PRO A 154 -14.73 -9.70 9.95
C PRO A 154 -15.78 -10.17 8.94
N SER A 155 -16.87 -10.77 9.40
CA SER A 155 -17.93 -11.34 8.56
C SER A 155 -19.04 -10.35 8.21
N GLU A 156 -19.00 -9.14 8.79
CA GLU A 156 -19.98 -8.12 8.53
C GLU A 156 -19.89 -7.63 7.08
N MET A 157 -21.05 -7.55 6.44
CA MET A 157 -21.19 -7.14 5.05
C MET A 157 -21.46 -5.65 4.97
N VAL A 158 -20.63 -4.95 4.21
CA VAL A 158 -20.73 -3.50 4.03
C VAL A 158 -20.75 -3.14 2.55
N LYS A 159 -21.43 -2.04 2.24
CA LYS A 159 -21.31 -1.35 0.95
C LYS A 159 -20.52 -0.07 1.17
N ILE A 160 -19.39 0.05 0.47
CA ILE A 160 -18.61 1.29 0.45
C ILE A 160 -18.97 2.11 -0.79
N THR A 161 -19.15 3.41 -0.62
CA THR A 161 -19.47 4.36 -1.70
C THR A 161 -18.42 5.46 -1.70
N PRO A 162 -17.67 5.65 -2.79
CA PRO A 162 -16.72 6.75 -2.86
C PRO A 162 -17.44 8.09 -2.89
N VAL A 163 -16.97 9.03 -2.07
CA VAL A 163 -17.44 10.44 -2.06
C VAL A 163 -16.37 11.42 -2.55
N SER A 164 -15.17 10.93 -2.85
CA SER A 164 -14.08 11.67 -3.49
C SER A 164 -13.85 11.20 -4.93
N GLU A 165 -13.42 12.11 -5.80
CA GLU A 165 -13.05 11.77 -7.18
C GLU A 165 -11.70 11.03 -7.26
N ASN A 166 -10.77 11.36 -6.37
CA ASN A 166 -9.40 10.86 -6.36
C ASN A 166 -9.25 9.62 -5.46
N ILE A 167 -9.76 8.48 -5.93
CA ILE A 167 -9.68 7.20 -5.23
C ILE A 167 -8.84 6.18 -6.01
N ASP A 168 -8.12 5.34 -5.26
CA ASP A 168 -7.37 4.22 -5.81
C ASP A 168 -8.30 3.28 -6.63
N ALA A 169 -7.81 2.85 -7.78
CA ALA A 169 -8.57 2.02 -8.72
C ALA A 169 -9.05 0.69 -8.10
N ARG A 170 -8.30 0.12 -7.16
CA ARG A 170 -8.70 -1.10 -6.44
C ARG A 170 -9.77 -0.82 -5.39
N LYS A 171 -9.71 0.32 -4.67
CA LYS A 171 -10.80 0.73 -3.77
C LYS A 171 -12.08 1.01 -4.55
N ARG A 172 -11.96 1.59 -5.76
CA ARG A 172 -13.08 1.75 -6.70
C ARG A 172 -13.65 0.41 -7.16
N ALA A 173 -12.80 -0.59 -7.42
CA ALA A 173 -13.25 -1.95 -7.73
C ALA A 173 -13.97 -2.61 -6.53
N ALA A 174 -13.45 -2.39 -5.32
CA ALA A 174 -14.07 -2.86 -4.07
C ALA A 174 -15.48 -2.27 -3.88
N SER A 175 -15.69 -1.00 -4.23
CA SER A 175 -16.97 -0.31 -4.09
C SER A 175 -18.05 -0.78 -5.08
N LEU A 176 -17.74 -1.60 -6.09
CA LEU A 176 -18.73 -2.03 -7.09
C LEU A 176 -19.81 -2.92 -6.48
N ARG A 177 -19.51 -3.68 -5.42
CA ARG A 177 -20.42 -4.63 -4.79
C ARG A 177 -20.28 -4.59 -3.27
N PRO A 178 -21.28 -5.06 -2.51
CA PRO A 178 -21.09 -5.41 -1.12
C PRO A 178 -19.90 -6.34 -0.89
N ARG A 179 -19.13 -6.10 0.18
CA ARG A 179 -17.97 -6.89 0.58
C ARG A 179 -18.01 -7.14 2.08
N THR A 180 -17.41 -8.23 2.54
CA THR A 180 -17.15 -8.37 3.98
C THR A 180 -16.04 -7.40 4.39
N ILE A 181 -16.03 -6.98 5.65
CA ILE A 181 -14.91 -6.19 6.20
C ILE A 181 -13.59 -6.95 6.01
N SER A 182 -13.55 -8.26 6.29
CA SER A 182 -12.34 -9.08 6.08
C SER A 182 -11.84 -9.01 4.63
N GLN A 183 -12.73 -9.08 3.65
CA GLN A 183 -12.35 -9.04 2.25
C GLN A 183 -11.69 -7.71 1.85
N LEU A 184 -12.16 -6.57 2.38
CA LEU A 184 -11.52 -5.27 2.13
C LEU A 184 -10.07 -5.25 2.64
N PHE A 185 -9.84 -5.76 3.84
CA PHE A 185 -8.52 -5.79 4.46
C PHE A 185 -7.60 -6.88 3.87
N GLU A 186 -8.16 -7.99 3.39
CA GLU A 186 -7.38 -9.07 2.76
C GLU A 186 -6.93 -8.71 1.35
N GLU A 187 -7.83 -8.13 0.53
CA GLU A 187 -7.62 -8.01 -0.92
C GLU A 187 -7.25 -6.60 -1.36
N SER A 188 -7.60 -5.58 -0.56
CA SER A 188 -7.36 -4.17 -0.93
C SER A 188 -6.31 -3.48 -0.09
N LEU A 189 -6.47 -3.46 1.24
CA LEU A 189 -5.71 -2.57 2.12
C LEU A 189 -4.35 -3.16 2.53
N ASP A 190 -3.30 -2.33 2.53
CA ASP A 190 -1.95 -2.68 2.98
C ASP A 190 -1.81 -2.53 4.51
N ILE A 191 -2.72 -3.16 5.27
CA ILE A 191 -2.77 -3.04 6.74
C ILE A 191 -1.49 -3.53 7.44
N PHE A 192 -0.74 -4.43 6.81
CA PHE A 192 0.56 -4.90 7.27
C PHE A 192 1.74 -4.22 6.57
N GLY A 193 1.49 -3.15 5.81
CA GLY A 193 2.49 -2.28 5.23
C GLY A 193 3.08 -1.31 6.25
N ARG A 194 4.15 -0.63 5.85
CA ARG A 194 4.84 0.38 6.67
C ARG A 194 4.10 1.74 6.59
N PRO A 195 3.68 2.33 7.72
CA PRO A 195 3.12 3.69 7.74
C PRO A 195 4.17 4.76 7.43
N ASN A 196 3.76 5.82 6.74
CA ASN A 196 4.55 7.03 6.50
C ASN A 196 4.24 8.11 7.56
N ARG A 197 4.97 9.23 7.56
CA ARG A 197 4.77 10.31 8.55
C ARG A 197 3.37 10.91 8.48
N ALA A 198 2.81 11.03 7.27
CA ALA A 198 1.45 11.54 7.06
C ALA A 198 0.40 10.72 7.81
N PHE A 199 0.55 9.39 7.86
CA PHE A 199 -0.32 8.53 8.66
C PHE A 199 -0.28 8.87 10.16
N TYR A 200 0.90 9.01 10.76
CA TYR A 200 1.02 9.36 12.20
C TYR A 200 0.43 10.73 12.51
N LYS A 201 0.73 11.73 11.67
CA LYS A 201 0.17 13.08 11.78
C LYS A 201 -1.35 13.04 11.73
N THR A 202 -1.93 12.29 10.81
CA THR A 202 -3.38 12.18 10.64
C THR A 202 -4.02 11.38 11.78
N LEU A 203 -3.42 10.26 12.18
CA LEU A 203 -3.90 9.43 13.29
C LEU A 203 -3.93 10.20 14.61
N SER A 204 -2.98 11.13 14.84
CA SER A 204 -2.96 11.98 16.04
C SER A 204 -4.26 12.77 16.25
N LYS A 205 -4.98 13.08 15.15
CA LYS A 205 -6.23 13.84 15.20
C LYS A 205 -7.41 13.03 15.72
N PHE A 206 -7.31 11.70 15.65
CA PHE A 206 -8.29 10.76 16.18
C PHE A 206 -8.03 10.37 17.65
N ALA A 207 -6.87 10.73 18.21
CA ALA A 207 -6.48 10.33 19.56
C ALA A 207 -7.21 11.15 20.63
N GLU A 208 -7.95 10.46 21.50
CA GLU A 208 -8.62 11.07 22.66
C GLU A 208 -7.69 11.27 23.86
N ASP A 209 -6.67 10.40 24.06
CA ASP A 209 -5.67 10.59 25.12
C ASP A 209 -4.68 11.69 24.69
N PRO A 210 -4.55 12.80 25.47
CA PRO A 210 -3.59 13.86 25.16
C PRO A 210 -2.15 13.38 25.02
N LYS A 211 -1.75 12.30 25.72
CA LYS A 211 -0.40 11.73 25.62
C LYS A 211 -0.19 11.01 24.30
N GLU A 212 -1.10 10.13 23.92
CA GLU A 212 -1.05 9.43 22.62
C GLU A 212 -1.10 10.43 21.47
N LYS A 213 -1.98 11.44 21.56
CA LYS A 213 -2.08 12.53 20.59
C LYS A 213 -0.74 13.26 20.41
N ALA A 214 -0.12 13.68 21.51
CA ALA A 214 1.15 14.38 21.47
C ALA A 214 2.30 13.51 20.92
N GLU A 215 2.34 12.23 21.27
CA GLU A 215 3.37 11.30 20.76
C GLU A 215 3.19 11.04 19.26
N LEU A 216 1.96 10.79 18.79
CA LEU A 216 1.67 10.60 17.36
C LEU A 216 1.99 11.84 16.54
N ALA A 217 1.61 13.03 17.01
CA ALA A 217 1.93 14.29 16.36
C ALA A 217 3.44 14.54 16.29
N LEU A 218 4.17 14.18 17.36
CA LEU A 218 5.62 14.28 17.40
C LEU A 218 6.29 13.33 16.38
N ILE A 219 5.85 12.08 16.28
CA ILE A 219 6.39 11.11 15.31
C ILE A 219 6.15 11.59 13.87
N GLY A 220 4.97 12.15 13.60
CA GLY A 220 4.60 12.69 12.29
C GLY A 220 5.29 13.99 11.92
N ASN A 221 6.00 14.66 12.84
CA ASN A 221 6.67 15.94 12.59
C ASN A 221 8.09 15.72 12.04
N PRO A 222 8.38 16.04 10.76
CA PRO A 222 9.71 15.90 10.18
C PRO A 222 10.71 16.94 10.71
N ASP A 223 10.25 18.09 11.19
CA ASP A 223 11.13 19.18 11.66
C ASP A 223 11.65 18.95 13.09
N ASP A 224 10.99 18.08 13.86
CA ASP A 224 11.39 17.75 15.22
C ASP A 224 12.45 16.64 15.24
N THR A 225 13.59 16.89 15.88
CA THR A 225 14.69 15.92 15.95
C THR A 225 14.30 14.64 16.70
N LYS A 226 13.57 14.76 17.81
CA LYS A 226 13.09 13.61 18.58
C LYS A 226 12.01 12.85 17.80
N GLY A 227 11.14 13.58 17.09
CA GLY A 227 10.15 13.00 16.17
C GLY A 227 10.78 12.16 15.07
N ARG A 228 11.85 12.67 14.45
CA ARG A 228 12.65 11.93 13.45
C ARG A 228 13.26 10.66 14.02
N ASP A 229 13.93 10.73 15.16
CA ASP A 229 14.54 9.57 15.82
C ASP A 229 13.49 8.49 16.16
N MET A 230 12.32 8.90 16.66
CA MET A 230 11.21 7.99 16.95
C MET A 230 10.69 7.29 15.69
N TYR A 231 10.45 8.05 14.61
CA TYR A 231 10.02 7.48 13.33
C TYR A 231 11.06 6.51 12.76
N THR A 232 12.35 6.87 12.77
CA THR A 232 13.43 6.01 12.26
C THR A 232 13.56 4.73 13.08
N LYS A 233 13.37 4.78 14.40
CA LYS A 233 13.32 3.58 15.24
C LYS A 233 12.14 2.68 14.89
N LEU A 234 10.94 3.25 14.74
CA LEU A 234 9.74 2.51 14.34
C LEU A 234 9.90 1.86 12.96
N ALA A 235 10.46 2.59 12.00
CA ALA A 235 10.79 2.10 10.67
C ALA A 235 11.80 0.94 10.70
N GLY A 236 12.84 1.02 11.54
CA GLY A 236 13.83 -0.04 11.73
C GLY A 236 13.23 -1.31 12.36
N GLU A 237 12.19 -1.17 13.17
CA GLU A 237 11.40 -2.29 13.71
C GLU A 237 10.34 -2.81 12.73
N THR A 238 10.25 -2.23 11.52
CA THR A 238 9.26 -2.60 10.50
C THR A 238 7.83 -2.65 11.04
N VAL A 239 7.48 -1.66 11.86
CA VAL A 239 6.10 -1.55 12.39
C VAL A 239 5.11 -1.37 11.26
N THR A 240 3.92 -1.93 11.45
CA THR A 240 2.84 -1.90 10.47
C THR A 240 1.71 -0.95 10.88
N PHE A 241 0.81 -0.61 9.96
CA PHE A 241 -0.41 0.15 10.32
C PHE A 241 -1.19 -0.57 11.44
N ALA A 242 -1.32 -1.90 11.38
CA ALA A 242 -1.92 -2.70 12.45
C ALA A 242 -1.21 -2.54 13.81
N ASP A 243 0.13 -2.56 13.84
CA ASP A 243 0.89 -2.41 15.09
C ASP A 243 0.65 -1.04 15.72
N ILE A 244 0.60 0.03 14.92
CA ILE A 244 0.37 1.39 15.41
C ILE A 244 -1.07 1.56 15.90
N LEU A 245 -2.06 1.08 15.15
CA LEU A 245 -3.48 1.13 15.55
C LEU A 245 -3.76 0.30 16.82
N ASN A 246 -3.04 -0.81 17.03
CA ASN A 246 -3.14 -1.58 18.27
C ASN A 246 -2.38 -0.93 19.43
N LYS A 247 -1.30 -0.17 19.18
CA LYS A 247 -0.52 0.54 20.20
C LYS A 247 -1.26 1.76 20.74
N TYR A 248 -1.80 2.61 19.86
CA TYR A 248 -2.46 3.87 20.24
C TYR A 248 -3.97 3.69 20.29
N THR A 249 -4.43 3.11 21.40
CA THR A 249 -5.82 2.62 21.51
C THR A 249 -6.87 3.72 21.64
N SER A 250 -6.46 4.96 21.98
CA SER A 250 -7.36 6.12 22.00
C SER A 250 -7.56 6.75 20.62
N ALA A 251 -6.71 6.40 19.63
CA ALA A 251 -6.83 6.84 18.25
C ALA A 251 -7.62 5.79 17.44
N ARG A 252 -8.95 5.94 17.41
CA ARG A 252 -9.86 4.96 16.79
C ARG A 252 -10.64 5.52 15.60
N PRO A 253 -9.99 5.69 14.43
CA PRO A 253 -10.71 5.94 13.19
C PRO A 253 -11.83 4.90 12.92
N SER A 254 -12.95 5.37 12.39
CA SER A 254 -14.05 4.52 11.90
C SER A 254 -13.63 3.75 10.64
N LEU A 255 -14.43 2.76 10.21
CA LEU A 255 -14.09 1.91 9.07
C LEU A 255 -13.87 2.70 7.77
N ASP A 256 -14.72 3.69 7.50
CA ASP A 256 -14.57 4.59 6.35
C ASP A 256 -13.24 5.37 6.39
N GLN A 257 -12.84 5.83 7.57
CA GLN A 257 -11.57 6.50 7.78
C GLN A 257 -10.39 5.53 7.65
N LEU A 258 -10.48 4.29 8.14
CA LEU A 258 -9.44 3.28 7.93
C LEU A 258 -9.24 2.97 6.45
N ILE A 259 -10.32 2.82 5.69
CA ILE A 259 -10.27 2.61 4.24
C ILE A 259 -9.63 3.81 3.55
N THR A 260 -9.85 5.03 4.04
CA THR A 260 -9.20 6.24 3.52
C THR A 260 -7.70 6.27 3.84
N LEU A 261 -7.34 6.07 5.11
CA LEU A 261 -5.98 6.23 5.65
C LEU A 261 -5.01 5.14 5.20
N ILE A 262 -5.48 3.89 5.06
CA ILE A 262 -4.61 2.76 4.72
C ILE A 262 -4.50 2.68 3.19
N PRO A 263 -3.27 2.67 2.62
CA PRO A 263 -3.09 2.58 1.17
C PRO A 263 -3.47 1.18 0.65
N CYS A 264 -3.62 1.05 -0.66
CA CYS A 264 -3.79 -0.26 -1.28
C CYS A 264 -2.48 -1.06 -1.31
N THR A 265 -2.60 -2.38 -1.14
CA THR A 265 -1.48 -3.32 -1.24
C THR A 265 -0.84 -3.25 -2.62
N LYS A 266 0.42 -2.82 -2.70
CA LYS A 266 1.13 -2.65 -4.00
C LYS A 266 1.35 -3.99 -4.72
N PRO A 267 1.33 -4.03 -6.07
CA PRO A 267 1.77 -5.21 -6.80
C PRO A 267 3.25 -5.53 -6.52
N ARG A 268 3.60 -6.81 -6.55
CA ARG A 268 4.99 -7.30 -6.47
C ARG A 268 5.44 -7.71 -7.87
N LEU A 269 6.58 -7.17 -8.27
CA LEU A 269 7.18 -7.37 -9.58
C LEU A 269 8.16 -8.55 -9.52
N TYR A 270 7.96 -9.54 -10.39
CA TYR A 270 8.85 -10.69 -10.53
C TYR A 270 9.31 -10.85 -11.97
N SER A 271 10.61 -10.96 -12.19
CA SER A 271 11.15 -11.30 -13.52
C SER A 271 10.64 -12.68 -13.93
N ILE A 272 10.12 -12.77 -15.16
CA ILE A 272 9.65 -14.04 -15.71
C ILE A 272 10.86 -14.94 -15.98
N ALA A 273 10.82 -16.17 -15.47
CA ALA A 273 11.89 -17.16 -15.54
C ALA A 273 11.69 -18.21 -16.65
N SER A 274 10.68 -18.01 -17.51
CA SER A 274 10.36 -18.90 -18.64
C SER A 274 10.41 -18.17 -19.98
N SER A 275 10.43 -18.94 -21.06
CA SER A 275 10.19 -18.46 -22.42
C SER A 275 8.91 -19.09 -22.97
N PRO A 276 8.01 -18.33 -23.63
CA PRO A 276 6.78 -18.90 -24.18
C PRO A 276 7.05 -19.99 -25.23
N ARG A 277 8.23 -19.94 -25.88
CA ARG A 277 8.67 -20.97 -26.85
C ARG A 277 8.92 -22.34 -26.23
N PHE A 278 9.20 -22.39 -24.92
CA PHE A 278 9.54 -23.62 -24.22
C PHE A 278 8.40 -24.10 -23.32
N VAL A 279 7.72 -23.20 -22.61
CA VAL A 279 6.64 -23.57 -21.68
C VAL A 279 5.25 -23.55 -22.32
N GLY A 280 5.15 -23.10 -23.58
CA GLY A 280 3.90 -22.88 -24.29
C GLY A 280 3.34 -21.48 -24.08
N PRO A 281 2.31 -21.09 -24.85
CA PRO A 281 1.77 -19.73 -24.84
C PRO A 281 0.91 -19.42 -23.62
N LYS A 282 0.57 -20.42 -22.79
CA LYS A 282 -0.34 -20.28 -21.65
C LYS A 282 0.36 -20.26 -20.29
N ALA A 283 1.66 -20.51 -20.25
CA ALA A 283 2.39 -20.74 -19.01
C ALA A 283 3.43 -19.65 -18.75
N ILE A 284 3.56 -19.27 -17.48
CA ILE A 284 4.61 -18.39 -16.97
C ILE A 284 5.22 -19.06 -15.75
N GLU A 285 6.55 -19.09 -15.69
CA GLU A 285 7.28 -19.62 -14.54
C GLU A 285 8.07 -18.51 -13.86
N LEU A 286 8.15 -18.58 -12.53
CA LEU A 286 8.93 -17.67 -11.69
C LEU A 286 9.89 -18.48 -10.81
N ALA A 287 11.05 -17.90 -10.54
CA ALA A 287 11.93 -18.30 -9.45
C ALA A 287 11.93 -17.20 -8.39
N VAL A 288 11.32 -17.48 -7.23
CA VAL A 288 11.10 -16.47 -6.17
C VAL A 288 11.73 -16.90 -4.87
N VAL A 289 12.26 -15.94 -4.11
CA VAL A 289 12.75 -16.20 -2.75
C VAL A 289 11.64 -15.81 -1.77
N ILE A 290 11.26 -16.72 -0.88
CA ILE A 290 10.35 -16.40 0.21
C ILE A 290 11.11 -15.53 1.21
N VAL A 291 10.58 -14.33 1.45
CA VAL A 291 11.19 -13.36 2.35
C VAL A 291 10.58 -13.56 3.73
N ASN A 292 11.43 -13.91 4.70
CA ASN A 292 11.10 -13.89 6.12
C ASN A 292 12.26 -13.23 6.84
N TRP A 293 11.97 -12.43 7.86
CA TRP A 293 13.01 -11.80 8.66
C TRP A 293 12.57 -11.67 10.11
N THR A 294 13.54 -11.37 10.97
CA THR A 294 13.28 -11.04 12.37
C THR A 294 13.65 -9.57 12.56
N THR A 295 12.76 -8.81 13.18
CA THR A 295 13.03 -7.41 13.52
C THR A 295 14.15 -7.30 14.56
N ALA A 296 14.68 -6.10 14.80
CA ALA A 296 15.70 -5.89 15.83
C ALA A 296 15.18 -6.27 17.23
N SER A 297 13.88 -6.12 17.47
CA SER A 297 13.19 -6.56 18.69
C SER A 297 12.85 -8.06 18.77
N GLY A 298 13.18 -8.87 17.76
CA GLY A 298 12.95 -10.32 17.79
C GLY A 298 11.59 -10.78 17.23
N VAL A 299 10.79 -9.88 16.64
CA VAL A 299 9.49 -10.23 16.05
C VAL A 299 9.69 -10.84 14.67
N ARG A 300 9.13 -12.03 14.43
CA ARG A 300 9.17 -12.66 13.11
C ARG A 300 8.19 -11.98 12.17
N ARG A 301 8.66 -11.62 10.99
CA ARG A 301 7.89 -11.04 9.88
C ARG A 301 7.98 -11.94 8.65
N THR A 302 6.90 -11.95 7.90
CA THR A 302 6.65 -12.76 6.70
C THR A 302 5.94 -11.88 5.69
#